data_AF-A0A9R1S0A0-F1
#
_entry.id   AF-A0A9R1S0A0-F1
#
_cell.length_a   1.000
_cell.length_b   1.000
_cell.length_c   1.000
_cell.angle_alpha   90.00
_cell.angle_beta   90.00
_cell.angle_gamma   90.00
#
_symmetry.space_group_name_H-M   'P 1'
#
loop_
_entity.id
_entity.type
_entity.pdbx_description
1 polymer ?
#
loop_
_entity_poly.entity_id
_entity_poly.type
_entity_poly.pdbx_seq_one_letter_code
_entity_poly.pdbx_strand_id
1 'polypeptide(L)'
;MANLKSMGFLVDDLEFDPDLVIRGLIMDKVTGNLVKADRFGYIKRVMHGTQMLPTRAVSEIYGRELVDLRKEDTWEFLNTLFSVSEAVMFMQMVDKLDQGLVPAELGPLDYKGLYNAVSKALFRAHVEGQLKVTFCRYIFTYD
;
A
#
# COMPACT_ATOMS: atom_id res chain seq x y z
N MET A 1 -9.39 -11.04 1.80
CA MET A 1 -10.02 -10.26 2.88
C MET A 1 -10.19 -11.04 4.19
N ALA A 2 -10.50 -12.34 4.19
CA ALA A 2 -10.67 -13.14 5.42
C ALA A 2 -9.44 -13.12 6.38
N ASN A 3 -8.22 -13.09 5.85
CA ASN A 3 -7.00 -13.16 6.66
C ASN A 3 -6.72 -11.88 7.47
N LEU A 4 -6.94 -10.67 6.92
CA LEU A 4 -6.76 -9.42 7.69
C LEU A 4 -7.84 -9.29 8.77
N LYS A 5 -9.07 -9.69 8.45
CA LYS A 5 -10.18 -9.73 9.40
C LYS A 5 -9.91 -10.70 10.56
N SER A 6 -9.33 -11.88 10.27
CA SER A 6 -8.91 -12.83 11.31
C SER A 6 -7.76 -12.31 12.19
N MET A 7 -7.02 -11.32 11.69
CA MET A 7 -5.99 -10.60 12.46
C MET A 7 -6.59 -9.40 13.23
N GLY A 8 -7.89 -9.15 13.12
CA GLY A 8 -8.59 -8.07 13.83
C GLY A 8 -8.76 -6.77 13.03
N PHE A 9 -8.19 -6.66 11.83
CA PHE A 9 -8.32 -5.44 11.03
C PHE A 9 -9.74 -5.25 10.48
N LEU A 10 -10.29 -4.04 10.63
CA LEU A 10 -11.55 -3.63 10.04
C LEU A 10 -11.39 -3.39 8.53
N VAL A 11 -11.59 -4.44 7.74
CA VAL A 11 -11.41 -4.45 6.28
C VAL A 11 -12.69 -4.68 5.48
N ASP A 12 -13.84 -4.70 6.15
CA ASP A 12 -15.13 -5.06 5.53
C ASP A 12 -15.63 -4.02 4.50
N ASP A 13 -15.11 -2.80 4.58
CA ASP A 13 -15.41 -1.65 3.73
C ASP A 13 -14.29 -1.32 2.73
N LEU A 14 -13.20 -2.10 2.71
CA LEU A 14 -12.14 -1.90 1.73
C LEU A 14 -12.58 -2.44 0.38
N GLU A 15 -12.74 -1.54 -0.60
CA GLU A 15 -12.96 -1.90 -2.00
C GLU A 15 -11.65 -1.78 -2.78
N PHE A 16 -11.29 -2.82 -3.53
CA PHE A 16 -10.10 -2.76 -4.38
C PHE A 16 -10.35 -1.82 -5.55
N ASP A 17 -9.71 -0.64 -5.53
CA ASP A 17 -9.74 0.32 -6.63
C ASP A 17 -8.49 0.13 -7.52
N PRO A 18 -8.64 -0.44 -8.74
CA PRO A 18 -7.52 -0.65 -9.65
C PRO A 18 -6.94 0.66 -10.23
N ASP A 19 -7.68 1.76 -10.20
CA ASP A 19 -7.25 3.04 -10.75
C ASP A 19 -6.45 3.88 -9.75
N LEU A 20 -6.46 3.50 -8.47
CA LEU A 20 -5.72 4.18 -7.40
C LEU A 20 -4.20 4.09 -7.57
N VAL A 21 -3.69 2.95 -8.04
CA VAL A 21 -2.25 2.69 -8.14
C VAL A 21 -1.88 2.12 -9.50
N ILE A 22 -0.86 2.72 -10.12
CA ILE A 22 -0.26 2.22 -11.35
C ILE A 22 1.13 1.64 -11.10
N ARG A 23 1.57 0.74 -11.99
CA ARG A 23 2.96 0.24 -12.00
C ARG A 23 3.95 1.38 -12.20
N GLY A 24 5.15 1.23 -11.63
CA GLY A 24 6.24 2.20 -11.73
C GLY A 24 6.21 3.31 -10.68
N LEU A 25 5.24 3.29 -9.75
CA LEU A 25 5.29 4.09 -8.53
C LEU A 25 6.20 3.43 -7.49
N ILE A 26 6.55 4.18 -6.44
CA ILE A 26 7.40 3.72 -5.35
C ILE A 26 6.65 3.94 -4.04
N MET A 27 6.57 2.92 -3.21
CA MET A 27 5.97 3.01 -1.87
C MET A 27 7.04 3.38 -0.85
N ASP A 28 6.71 4.29 0.05
CA ASP A 28 7.46 4.62 1.25
C ASP A 28 6.79 3.95 2.45
N LYS A 29 7.43 2.87 2.92
CA LYS A 29 6.94 2.05 4.03
C LYS A 29 7.10 2.72 5.39
N VAL A 30 7.97 3.74 5.48
CA VAL A 30 8.26 4.43 6.74
C VAL A 30 7.26 5.55 6.98
N THR A 31 6.83 6.25 5.94
CA THR A 31 5.92 7.40 6.05
C THR A 31 4.52 7.14 5.54
N GLY A 32 4.22 5.93 5.04
CA GLY A 32 2.88 5.57 4.57
C GLY A 32 2.50 6.26 3.25
N ASN A 33 3.48 6.55 2.40
CA ASN A 33 3.29 7.34 1.19
C ASN A 33 3.46 6.53 -0.08
N LEU A 34 2.77 6.93 -1.14
CA LEU A 34 3.02 6.49 -2.51
C LEU A 34 3.62 7.65 -3.30
N VAL A 35 4.77 7.38 -3.91
CA VAL A 35 5.66 8.39 -4.45
C VAL A 35 5.88 8.16 -5.94
N LYS A 36 5.83 9.27 -6.69
CA LYS A 36 6.29 9.32 -8.08
C LYS A 36 7.60 10.11 -8.14
N ALA A 37 8.67 9.40 -8.47
CA ALA A 37 9.99 9.99 -8.68
C ALA A 37 10.30 10.19 -10.17
N ASP A 38 11.23 11.10 -10.48
CA ASP A 38 11.83 11.20 -11.80
C ASP A 38 12.99 10.22 -12.00
N ARG A 39 13.60 10.22 -13.19
CA ARG A 39 14.74 9.35 -13.55
C ARG A 39 15.99 9.52 -12.68
N PHE A 40 16.06 10.59 -11.88
CA PHE A 40 17.17 10.88 -10.98
C PHE A 40 16.79 10.61 -9.51
N GLY A 41 15.58 10.12 -9.25
CA GLY A 41 15.09 9.79 -7.91
C GLY A 41 14.43 10.98 -7.20
N TYR A 42 14.27 12.15 -7.83
CA TYR A 42 13.60 13.27 -7.18
C TYR A 42 12.10 13.04 -7.12
N ILE A 43 11.56 13.19 -5.93
CA ILE A 43 10.14 13.07 -5.64
C ILE A 43 9.38 14.26 -6.26
N LYS A 44 8.41 13.95 -7.12
CA LYS A 44 7.59 14.97 -7.83
C LYS A 44 6.17 15.03 -7.33
N ARG A 45 5.60 13.87 -7.00
CA ARG A 45 4.24 13.76 -6.47
C ARG A 45 4.21 12.71 -5.39
N VAL A 46 3.34 12.96 -4.41
CA VAL A 46 3.14 12.08 -3.27
C VAL A 46 1.66 12.00 -2.99
N MET A 47 1.22 10.80 -2.67
CA MET A 47 -0.08 10.50 -2.10
C MET A 47 0.17 9.90 -0.71
N HIS A 48 -0.52 10.40 0.31
CA HIS A 48 -0.53 9.82 1.64
C HIS A 48 -1.86 9.08 1.83
N GLY A 49 -1.80 7.78 2.09
CA GLY A 49 -2.98 6.93 1.97
C GLY A 49 -3.65 7.10 0.59
N THR A 50 -4.92 7.50 0.54
CA THR A 50 -5.62 7.79 -0.74
C THR A 50 -5.61 9.27 -1.14
N GLN A 51 -4.96 10.15 -0.36
CA GLN A 51 -5.04 11.59 -0.53
C GLN A 51 -3.77 12.18 -1.14
N MET A 52 -3.94 12.97 -2.21
CA MET A 52 -2.83 13.66 -2.86
C MET A 52 -2.29 14.79 -1.97
N LEU A 53 -0.97 14.81 -1.76
CA LEU A 53 -0.33 15.88 -1.00
C LEU A 53 -0.07 17.12 -1.87
N PRO A 54 -0.26 18.33 -1.32
CA PRO A 54 0.14 19.55 -2.01
C PRO A 54 1.67 19.63 -2.11
N THR A 55 2.18 20.24 -3.18
CA THR A 55 3.63 20.37 -3.46
C THR A 55 4.43 20.93 -2.28
N ARG A 56 3.82 21.84 -1.51
CA ARG A 56 4.44 22.38 -0.29
C ARG A 56 4.69 21.30 0.76
N ALA A 57 3.69 20.49 1.07
CA ALA A 57 3.81 19.39 2.03
C ALA A 57 4.84 18.35 1.55
N VAL A 58 4.87 18.05 0.25
CA VAL A 58 5.91 17.17 -0.34
C VAL A 58 7.31 17.71 -0.08
N SER A 59 7.50 19.02 -0.24
CA SER A 59 8.79 19.67 -0.01
C SER A 59 9.16 19.72 1.46
N GLU A 60 8.18 19.84 2.36
CA GLU A 60 8.39 19.83 3.82
C GLU A 60 8.72 18.42 4.34
N ILE A 61 8.09 17.37 3.80
CA ILE A 61 8.31 15.97 4.19
C ILE A 61 9.64 15.47 3.64
N TYR A 62 9.87 15.62 2.33
CA TYR A 62 11.01 14.99 1.65
C TYR A 62 12.16 15.95 1.37
N GLY A 63 11.92 17.26 1.24
CA GLY A 63 12.96 18.24 0.95
C GLY A 63 13.80 17.88 -0.29
N ARG A 64 15.03 17.43 -0.06
CA ARG A 64 15.98 16.98 -1.11
C ARG A 64 16.25 15.48 -1.07
N GLU A 65 15.47 14.73 -0.30
CA GLU A 65 15.56 13.29 -0.26
C GLU A 65 15.30 12.71 -1.65
N LEU A 66 16.12 11.72 -1.99
CA LEU A 66 16.01 10.97 -3.23
C LEU A 66 15.54 9.57 -2.88
N VAL A 67 14.69 9.04 -3.75
CA VAL A 67 14.37 7.61 -3.70
C VAL A 67 15.65 6.81 -3.97
N ASP A 68 16.03 6.00 -2.99
CA ASP A 68 17.15 5.05 -3.10
C ASP A 68 16.61 3.62 -2.96
N LEU A 69 16.38 2.97 -4.08
CA LEU A 69 15.83 1.60 -4.14
C LEU A 69 16.75 0.54 -3.51
N ARG A 70 18.00 0.89 -3.15
CA ARG A 70 18.87 0.00 -2.38
C ARG A 70 18.43 -0.09 -0.91
N LYS A 71 17.66 0.89 -0.43
CA LYS A 71 17.06 0.89 0.91
C LYS A 71 15.69 0.24 0.85
N GLU A 72 15.68 -1.07 0.60
CA GLU A 72 14.46 -1.88 0.51
C GLU A 72 13.64 -1.84 1.80
N ASP A 73 14.24 -1.51 2.94
CA ASP A 73 13.55 -1.31 4.21
C ASP A 73 12.60 -0.09 4.23
N THR A 74 12.80 0.84 3.31
CA THR A 74 12.05 2.10 3.20
C THR A 74 11.24 2.13 1.90
N TRP A 75 11.90 1.82 0.78
CA TRP A 75 11.35 1.99 -0.55
C TRP A 75 10.98 0.65 -1.18
N GLU A 76 9.77 0.56 -1.71
CA GLU A 76 9.30 -0.60 -2.49
C GLU A 76 8.95 -0.15 -3.91
N PHE A 77 9.56 -0.75 -4.93
CA PHE A 77 9.25 -0.41 -6.32
C PHE A 77 8.12 -1.26 -6.89
N LEU A 78 7.06 -0.63 -7.39
CA LEU A 78 5.87 -1.33 -7.90
C LEU A 78 6.09 -1.86 -9.32
N ASN A 79 6.85 -2.93 -9.45
CA ASN A 79 7.19 -3.57 -10.73
C ASN A 79 6.26 -4.74 -11.12
N THR A 80 5.49 -5.29 -10.19
CA THR A 80 4.59 -6.43 -10.44
C THR A 80 3.13 -6.05 -10.18
N LEU A 81 2.19 -6.81 -10.75
CA LEU A 81 0.77 -6.65 -10.40
C LEU A 81 0.50 -7.01 -8.93
N PHE A 82 1.31 -7.90 -8.35
CA PHE A 82 1.21 -8.23 -6.93
C PHE A 82 1.57 -7.03 -6.05
N SER A 83 2.67 -6.34 -6.34
CA SER A 83 3.06 -5.15 -5.58
C SER A 83 2.10 -3.98 -5.79
N VAL A 84 1.46 -3.86 -6.96
CA VAL A 84 0.34 -2.92 -7.14
C VAL A 84 -0.83 -3.26 -6.23
N SER A 85 -1.25 -4.53 -6.17
CA SER A 85 -2.35 -4.93 -5.28
C SER A 85 -2.05 -4.69 -3.80
N GLU A 86 -0.80 -4.95 -3.40
CA GLU A 86 -0.30 -4.66 -2.06
C GLU A 86 -0.32 -3.17 -1.75
N ALA A 87 0.10 -2.34 -2.71
CA ALA A 87 0.08 -0.89 -2.58
C ALA A 87 -1.34 -0.33 -2.40
N VAL A 88 -2.31 -0.77 -3.21
CA VAL A 88 -3.72 -0.35 -3.07
C VAL A 88 -4.22 -0.63 -1.66
N MET A 89 -4.01 -1.86 -1.18
CA MET A 89 -4.45 -2.27 0.14
C MET A 89 -3.73 -1.51 1.25
N PHE A 90 -2.42 -1.31 1.11
CA PHE A 90 -1.64 -0.55 2.08
C PHE A 90 -2.08 0.91 2.18
N MET A 91 -2.32 1.59 1.04
CA MET A 91 -2.78 2.98 1.02
C MET A 91 -4.12 3.19 1.73
N GLN A 92 -5.09 2.31 1.50
CA GLN A 92 -6.38 2.39 2.20
C GLN A 92 -6.25 2.09 3.70
N MET A 93 -5.31 1.20 4.06
CA MET A 93 -5.02 0.90 5.46
C MET A 93 -4.29 2.06 6.17
N VAL A 94 -3.47 2.84 5.46
CA VAL A 94 -2.86 4.08 5.97
C VAL A 94 -3.96 5.06 6.37
N ASP A 95 -4.97 5.29 5.50
CA ASP A 95 -6.11 6.17 5.84
C ASP A 95 -6.82 5.71 7.12
N LYS A 96 -7.05 4.40 7.27
CA LYS A 96 -7.69 3.84 8.48
C LYS A 96 -6.80 3.99 9.72
N LEU A 97 -5.49 3.85 9.59
CA LEU A 97 -4.55 4.04 10.68
C LEU A 97 -4.57 5.50 11.16
N ASP A 98 -4.54 6.46 10.24
CA ASP A 98 -4.58 7.88 10.56
C ASP A 98 -5.92 8.30 11.17
N GLN A 99 -7.01 7.64 10.80
CA GLN A 99 -8.34 7.82 11.39
C GLN A 99 -8.50 7.13 12.76
N GLY A 100 -7.49 6.38 13.23
CA GLY A 100 -7.55 5.63 14.48
C GLY A 100 -8.50 4.43 14.45
N LEU A 101 -8.84 3.93 13.25
CA LEU A 101 -9.75 2.80 13.03
C LEU A 101 -9.05 1.44 13.08
N VAL A 102 -7.72 1.41 13.22
CA VAL A 102 -6.97 0.17 13.41
C VAL A 102 -7.05 -0.23 14.89
N PRO A 103 -7.55 -1.43 15.22
CA PRO A 103 -7.74 -1.83 16.61
C PRO A 103 -6.42 -1.85 17.39
N ALA A 104 -6.44 -1.27 18.59
CA ALA A 104 -5.28 -1.20 19.49
C ALA A 104 -4.73 -2.58 19.90
N GLU A 105 -5.53 -3.64 19.76
CA GLU A 105 -5.15 -5.04 20.01
C GLU A 105 -4.04 -5.55 19.07
N LEU A 106 -3.86 -4.89 17.93
CA LEU A 106 -2.76 -5.15 16.99
C LEU A 106 -1.43 -4.50 17.43
N GLY A 107 -1.45 -3.74 18.53
CA GLY A 107 -0.30 -2.98 19.05
C GLY A 107 -0.14 -1.61 18.39
N PRO A 108 0.86 -0.81 18.82
CA PRO A 108 1.20 0.43 18.14
C PRO A 108 1.76 0.09 16.75
N LEU A 109 0.89 0.13 15.74
CA LEU A 109 1.31 -0.03 14.36
C LEU A 109 1.86 1.31 13.85
N ASP A 110 3.15 1.33 13.57
CA ASP A 110 3.70 2.27 12.60
C ASP A 110 3.36 1.81 11.17
N TYR A 111 3.60 2.68 10.18
CA TYR A 111 3.33 2.35 8.77
C TYR A 111 4.13 1.13 8.30
N LYS A 112 5.33 0.91 8.85
CA LYS A 112 6.15 -0.25 8.49
C LYS A 112 5.55 -1.55 9.03
N GLY A 113 5.06 -1.55 10.26
CA GLY A 113 4.31 -2.65 10.86
C GLY A 113 3.04 -2.96 10.08
N LEU A 114 2.34 -1.91 9.63
CA LEU A 114 1.15 -2.03 8.78
C LEU A 114 1.46 -2.69 7.45
N TYR A 115 2.51 -2.25 6.77
CA TYR A 115 2.98 -2.86 5.53
C TYR A 115 3.26 -4.35 5.72
N ASN A 116 4.00 -4.71 6.77
CA ASN A 116 4.34 -6.11 7.06
C ASN A 116 3.10 -6.97 7.31
N ALA A 117 2.09 -6.42 8.00
CA ALA A 117 0.83 -7.12 8.24
C ALA A 117 0.05 -7.35 6.94
N VAL A 118 -0.08 -6.31 6.10
CA VAL A 118 -0.73 -6.39 4.78
C VAL A 118 -0.02 -7.40 3.88
N SER A 119 1.31 -7.30 3.78
CA SER A 119 2.15 -8.17 2.97
C SER A 119 2.00 -9.65 3.36
N LYS A 120 2.07 -9.93 4.67
CA LYS A 120 1.89 -11.29 5.21
C LYS A 120 0.51 -11.86 4.90
N ALA A 121 -0.53 -11.04 4.98
CA ALA A 121 -1.89 -11.49 4.72
C ALA A 121 -2.17 -11.74 3.23
N LEU A 122 -1.65 -10.88 2.35
CA LEU A 122 -1.72 -11.06 0.90
C LEU A 122 -0.91 -12.29 0.46
N PHE A 123 0.30 -12.46 1.00
CA PHE A 123 1.12 -13.64 0.73
C PHE A 123 0.42 -14.93 1.16
N ARG A 124 -0.18 -14.97 2.36
CA ARG A 124 -0.99 -16.12 2.80
C ARG A 124 -2.15 -16.40 1.86
N ALA A 125 -2.89 -15.37 1.44
CA ALA A 125 -3.98 -15.53 0.48
C ALA A 125 -3.51 -16.09 -0.88
N HIS A 126 -2.26 -15.77 -1.28
CA HIS A 126 -1.63 -16.25 -2.51
C HIS A 126 -1.14 -17.70 -2.38
N VAL A 127 -0.43 -18.03 -1.30
CA VAL A 127 0.15 -19.37 -1.05
C VAL A 127 -0.91 -20.41 -0.69
N GLU A 128 -1.93 -20.05 0.09
CA GLU A 128 -3.02 -20.96 0.49
C GLU A 128 -4.00 -21.25 -0.66
N GLY A 129 -3.74 -20.76 -1.88
CA GLY A 129 -4.53 -21.11 -3.07
C GLY A 129 -5.95 -20.54 -3.08
N GLN A 130 -6.34 -19.69 -2.12
CA GLN A 130 -7.63 -18.99 -2.15
C GLN A 130 -7.71 -17.95 -3.28
N LEU A 131 -6.57 -17.61 -3.88
CA LEU A 131 -6.50 -16.82 -5.10
C LEU A 131 -6.97 -17.54 -6.38
N LYS A 132 -7.36 -18.82 -6.31
CA LYS A 132 -8.07 -19.49 -7.42
C LYS A 132 -9.59 -19.32 -7.41
N VAL A 133 -10.22 -18.94 -6.29
CA VAL A 133 -11.70 -19.04 -6.20
C VAL A 133 -12.40 -17.68 -6.14
N THR A 134 -11.76 -16.62 -5.66
CA THR A 134 -12.44 -15.31 -5.53
C THR A 134 -11.95 -14.24 -6.52
N PHE A 135 -10.68 -14.26 -6.94
CA PHE A 135 -10.16 -13.27 -7.91
C PHE A 135 -10.49 -13.63 -9.38
N CYS A 136 -10.71 -14.91 -9.68
CA CYS A 136 -10.99 -15.38 -11.04
C CYS A 136 -12.45 -15.14 -11.50
N ARG A 137 -13.34 -14.62 -10.63
CA ARG A 137 -14.75 -14.35 -11.02
C ARG A 137 -15.00 -12.92 -11.51
N TYR A 138 -14.06 -12.00 -11.32
CA TYR A 138 -14.24 -10.59 -11.73
C TYR A 138 -13.36 -10.14 -12.91
N ILE A 139 -12.48 -10.99 -13.45
CA ILE A 139 -11.58 -10.64 -14.58
C ILE A 139 -11.89 -11.42 -15.88
N PHE A 140 -12.75 -12.45 -15.86
CA PHE A 140 -13.12 -13.24 -17.06
C PHE A 140 -14.63 -13.37 -17.28
N THR A 141 -15.37 -12.25 -17.16
CA THR A 141 -16.71 -12.14 -17.78
C THR A 141 -16.79 -10.84 -18.58
N TYR A 142 -16.02 -10.79 -19.67
CA TYR A 142 -16.43 -10.21 -20.94
C TYR A 142 -15.84 -11.14 -22.02
N ASP A 143 -16.77 -11.71 -22.80
CA ASP A 143 -16.70 -12.83 -23.77
C ASP A 143 -16.49 -14.25 -23.23
#